data_AF-A0A013S2C3-F1
#
_entry.id   AF-A0A013S2C3-F1
#
_cell.length_a   1.000
_cell.length_b   1.000
_cell.length_c   1.000
_cell.angle_alpha   90.00
_cell.angle_beta   90.00
_cell.angle_gamma   90.00
#
_symmetry.space_group_name_H-M   'P 1'
#
loop_
_entity.id
_entity.type
_entity.pdbx_description
1 polymer ?
#
loop_
_entity_poly.entity_id
_entity_poly.type
_entity_poly.pdbx_seq_one_letter_code
_entity_poly.pdbx_strand_id
1 'polypeptide(L)'
;MTLNERESFLGFLRTKGVIKVGWNSLGVLTNLVREAGCTLSYNDIELMQEVWLAAKEPQNNWILAAEHLPETEPNSDGIACAVIDEYGNISRARYMHDVYEGGEAKYWSEFTFSKNGFENEHYEINEKIIFWLPLPDSSLTGAKL
;
A
#
# COMPACT_ATOMS: atom_id res chain seq x y z
N MET A 1 -5.23 9.34 12.49
CA MET A 1 -5.87 10.29 11.56
C MET A 1 -6.78 11.23 12.33
N THR A 2 -6.60 12.53 12.16
CA THR A 2 -7.47 13.56 12.76
C THR A 2 -8.84 13.58 12.08
N LEU A 3 -9.84 14.22 12.70
CA LEU A 3 -11.20 14.29 12.16
C LEU A 3 -11.24 14.98 10.77
N ASN A 4 -10.46 16.06 10.60
CA ASN A 4 -10.38 16.80 9.34
C ASN A 4 -9.69 16.01 8.22
N GLU A 5 -8.70 15.21 8.56
CA GLU A 5 -8.04 14.32 7.59
C GLU A 5 -8.97 13.22 7.13
N ARG A 6 -9.79 12.67 8.04
CA ARG A 6 -10.79 11.65 7.72
C ARG A 6 -11.84 12.17 6.76
N GLU A 7 -12.33 13.39 6.96
CA GLU A 7 -13.25 14.03 6.01
C GLU A 7 -12.59 14.29 4.64
N SER A 8 -11.31 14.67 4.63
CA SER A 8 -10.56 14.87 3.38
C SER A 8 -10.39 13.55 2.61
N PHE A 9 -10.00 12.48 3.31
CA PHE A 9 -9.87 11.15 2.75
C PHE A 9 -11.22 10.61 2.25
N LEU A 10 -12.30 10.79 3.03
CA LEU A 10 -13.66 10.47 2.58
C LEU A 10 -14.06 11.24 1.32
N GLY A 11 -13.69 12.52 1.23
CA GLY A 11 -13.89 13.34 0.03
C GLY A 11 -13.22 12.71 -1.19
N PHE A 12 -11.97 12.26 -1.05
CA PHE A 12 -11.26 11.54 -2.11
C PHE A 12 -11.95 10.23 -2.48
N LEU A 13 -12.31 9.40 -1.49
CA LEU A 13 -12.96 8.10 -1.73
C LEU A 13 -14.30 8.24 -2.48
N ARG A 14 -15.06 9.31 -2.23
CA ARG A 14 -16.29 9.62 -2.98
C ARG A 14 -16.03 9.82 -4.46
N THR A 15 -14.89 10.40 -4.87
CA THR A 15 -14.52 10.52 -6.29
C THR A 15 -14.25 9.17 -6.97
N LYS A 16 -14.02 8.12 -6.17
CA LYS A 16 -13.79 6.74 -6.61
C LYS A 16 -15.04 5.85 -6.48
N GLY A 17 -16.22 6.44 -6.20
CA GLY A 17 -17.48 5.72 -6.07
C GLY A 17 -17.75 5.14 -4.69
N VAL A 18 -16.99 5.52 -3.66
CA VAL A 18 -17.25 5.12 -2.27
C VAL A 18 -18.16 6.14 -1.60
N ILE A 19 -19.38 5.73 -1.24
CA ILE A 19 -20.41 6.61 -0.67
C ILE A 19 -20.15 6.86 0.82
N LYS A 20 -19.83 5.79 1.56
CA LYS A 20 -19.67 5.85 3.01
C LYS A 20 -18.69 4.81 3.49
N VAL A 21 -17.88 5.21 4.47
CA VAL A 21 -16.98 4.34 5.20
C VAL A 21 -17.25 4.47 6.70
N GLY A 22 -17.30 3.35 7.40
CA GLY A 22 -17.43 3.27 8.85
C GLY A 22 -16.13 2.79 9.45
N TRP A 23 -15.75 3.36 10.59
CA TRP A 23 -14.59 2.93 11.37
C TRP A 23 -14.99 2.74 12.82
N ASN A 24 -14.32 1.81 13.52
CA ASN A 24 -14.41 1.74 14.97
C ASN A 24 -13.51 2.80 15.64
N SER A 25 -13.49 2.80 16.98
CA SER A 25 -12.66 3.71 17.79
C SER A 25 -11.15 3.51 17.60
N LEU A 26 -10.72 2.36 17.06
CA LEU A 26 -9.32 2.03 16.77
C LEU A 26 -8.92 2.41 15.34
N GLY A 27 -9.85 2.95 14.53
CA GLY A 27 -9.58 3.32 13.14
C GLY A 27 -9.57 2.14 12.16
N VAL A 28 -10.11 0.97 12.55
CA VAL A 28 -10.32 -0.19 11.67
C VAL A 28 -11.63 0.00 10.90
N LEU A 29 -11.63 -0.33 9.60
CA LEU A 29 -12.81 -0.29 8.76
C LEU A 29 -13.86 -1.31 9.21
N THR A 30 -15.07 -0.85 9.49
CA THR A 30 -16.20 -1.70 9.92
C THR A 30 -17.36 -1.69 8.93
N ASN A 31 -17.41 -0.71 8.02
CA ASN A 31 -18.48 -0.61 7.03
C ASN A 31 -17.98 0.07 5.76
N LEU A 32 -18.47 -0.38 4.61
CA LEU A 32 -18.15 0.16 3.29
C LEU A 32 -19.39 0.14 2.40
N VAL A 33 -19.86 1.32 2.01
CA VAL A 33 -20.99 1.52 1.09
C VAL A 33 -20.45 2.16 -0.18
N ARG A 34 -20.83 1.60 -1.33
CA ARG A 34 -20.26 1.90 -2.64
C ARG A 34 -21.36 2.07 -3.68
N GLU A 35 -21.08 2.86 -4.70
CA GLU A 35 -21.89 2.95 -5.91
C GLU A 35 -21.82 1.66 -6.72
N ALA A 36 -22.83 1.42 -7.56
CA ALA A 36 -22.81 0.29 -8.49
C ALA A 36 -21.64 0.43 -9.47
N GLY A 37 -20.77 -0.58 -9.52
CA GLY A 37 -19.58 -0.58 -10.39
C GLY A 37 -18.28 -0.17 -9.69
N CYS A 38 -18.33 0.33 -8.43
CA CYS A 38 -17.12 0.54 -7.65
C CYS A 38 -16.58 -0.80 -7.13
N THR A 39 -15.37 -1.17 -7.57
CA THR A 39 -14.72 -2.46 -7.26
C THR A 39 -13.84 -2.42 -6.02
N LEU A 40 -13.61 -1.24 -5.42
CA LEU A 40 -12.72 -1.07 -4.28
C LEU A 40 -13.17 -1.90 -3.08
N SER A 41 -12.32 -2.82 -2.63
CA SER A 41 -12.49 -3.66 -1.46
C SER A 41 -12.11 -2.94 -0.16
N TYR A 42 -12.36 -3.59 0.99
CA TYR A 42 -11.90 -3.06 2.27
C TYR A 42 -10.37 -2.90 2.30
N ASN A 43 -9.65 -3.90 1.80
CA ASN A 43 -8.18 -3.89 1.76
C ASN A 43 -7.66 -2.73 0.90
N ASP A 44 -8.30 -2.43 -0.23
CA ASP A 44 -7.90 -1.31 -1.10
C ASP A 44 -8.06 0.03 -0.37
N ILE A 45 -9.15 0.18 0.39
CA ILE A 45 -9.41 1.40 1.17
C ILE A 45 -8.44 1.53 2.35
N GLU A 46 -8.08 0.43 3.00
CA GLU A 46 -7.05 0.42 4.05
C GLU A 46 -5.70 0.82 3.50
N LEU A 47 -5.30 0.27 2.34
CA LEU A 47 -4.08 0.66 1.66
C LEU A 47 -4.10 2.13 1.26
N MET A 48 -5.19 2.60 0.63
CA MET A 48 -5.35 4.01 0.28
C MET A 48 -5.25 4.92 1.53
N GLN A 49 -5.75 4.46 2.68
CA GLN A 49 -5.65 5.20 3.94
C GLN A 49 -4.20 5.25 4.44
N GLU A 50 -3.50 4.12 4.45
CA GLU A 50 -2.07 4.05 4.83
C GLU A 50 -1.24 4.97 3.95
N VAL A 51 -1.47 4.93 2.64
CA VAL A 51 -0.80 5.76 1.64
C VAL A 51 -1.12 7.24 1.83
N TRP A 52 -2.38 7.57 2.10
CA TRP A 52 -2.82 8.93 2.38
C TRP A 52 -2.15 9.52 3.61
N LEU A 53 -2.00 8.73 4.67
CA LEU A 53 -1.30 9.14 5.89
C LEU A 53 0.21 9.24 5.64
N ALA A 54 0.79 8.27 4.94
CA ALA A 54 2.20 8.27 4.59
C ALA A 54 2.57 9.51 3.76
N ALA A 55 1.80 9.85 2.73
CA ALA A 55 2.04 11.03 1.88
C ALA A 55 1.95 12.39 2.59
N LYS A 56 1.50 12.43 3.86
CA LYS A 56 1.35 13.66 4.66
C LYS A 56 2.36 13.80 5.79
N GLU A 57 3.11 12.75 6.11
CA GLU A 57 4.29 12.88 6.95
C GLU A 57 5.28 13.82 6.24
N PRO A 58 5.72 14.94 6.84
CA PRO A 58 6.62 15.90 6.20
C PRO A 58 7.96 15.32 5.74
N GLN A 59 8.29 14.09 6.17
CA GLN A 59 9.47 13.33 5.80
C GLN A 59 9.23 12.34 4.65
N ASN A 60 7.97 12.08 4.29
CA ASN A 60 7.59 11.12 3.25
C ASN A 60 7.35 11.82 1.92
N ASN A 61 8.46 12.20 1.29
CA ASN A 61 8.48 12.48 -0.14
C ASN A 61 8.41 11.14 -0.86
N TRP A 62 7.33 10.88 -1.59
CA TRP A 62 7.30 9.81 -2.58
C TRP A 62 8.60 9.80 -3.38
N ILE A 63 9.29 8.68 -3.34
CA ILE A 63 10.61 8.52 -3.94
C ILE A 63 10.38 8.13 -5.39
N LEU A 64 10.99 8.88 -6.32
CA LEU A 64 11.02 8.50 -7.72
C LEU A 64 11.80 7.19 -7.86
N ALA A 65 11.15 6.12 -8.30
CA ALA A 65 11.77 4.81 -8.45
C ALA A 65 12.95 4.83 -9.43
N ALA A 66 12.94 5.76 -10.39
CA ALA A 66 14.04 5.98 -11.32
C ALA A 66 15.29 6.63 -10.68
N GLU A 67 15.13 7.33 -9.57
CA GLU A 67 16.23 8.00 -8.85
C GLU A 67 16.77 7.11 -7.73
N HIS A 68 15.90 6.44 -7.00
CA HIS A 68 16.26 5.59 -5.88
C HIS A 68 15.27 4.45 -5.72
N LEU A 69 15.78 3.25 -5.48
CA LEU A 69 15.00 2.03 -5.22
C LEU A 69 15.23 1.61 -3.76
N PRO A 70 14.30 0.86 -3.14
CA PRO A 70 14.52 0.31 -1.81
C PRO A 70 15.80 -0.54 -1.75
N GLU A 71 16.54 -0.43 -0.65
CA GLU A 71 17.59 -1.40 -0.36
C GLU A 71 16.93 -2.76 -0.07
N THR A 72 17.48 -3.83 -0.65
CA THR A 72 16.95 -5.19 -0.51
C THR A 72 18.12 -6.16 -0.56
N GLU A 73 18.23 -6.99 0.48
CA GLU A 73 19.24 -8.05 0.53
C GLU A 73 18.88 -9.18 -0.46
N PRO A 74 19.86 -9.84 -1.09
CA PRO A 74 19.60 -10.97 -1.98
C PRO A 74 18.77 -12.08 -1.32
N ASN A 75 17.76 -12.57 -2.03
CA ASN A 75 16.86 -13.64 -1.60
C ASN A 75 16.18 -13.34 -0.25
N SER A 76 15.84 -12.07 0.00
CA SER A 76 15.07 -11.64 1.18
C SER A 76 13.76 -10.98 0.77
N ASP A 77 12.79 -11.02 1.69
CA ASP A 77 11.59 -10.21 1.56
C ASP A 77 11.98 -8.76 1.86
N GLY A 78 12.11 -7.95 0.80
CA GLY A 78 12.44 -6.52 0.90
C GLY A 78 11.43 -5.75 1.75
N ILE A 79 11.62 -4.44 1.93
CA ILE A 79 10.68 -3.66 2.73
C ILE A 79 9.29 -3.58 2.08
N ALA A 80 8.24 -3.56 2.90
CA ALA A 80 6.89 -3.32 2.42
C ALA A 80 6.77 -1.85 1.98
N CYS A 81 6.30 -1.64 0.77
CA CYS A 81 6.13 -0.33 0.16
C CYS A 81 4.71 -0.12 -0.36
N ALA A 82 4.33 1.14 -0.44
CA ALA A 82 3.29 1.55 -1.35
C ALA A 82 3.96 2.03 -2.63
N VAL A 83 3.43 1.59 -3.76
CA VAL A 83 3.96 1.94 -5.09
C VAL A 83 2.88 2.58 -5.94
N ILE A 84 3.28 3.50 -6.82
CA ILE A 84 2.42 4.07 -7.87
C ILE A 84 3.00 3.67 -9.21
N ASP A 85 2.19 2.98 -10.03
CA ASP A 85 2.58 2.61 -11.39
C ASP A 85 2.40 3.79 -12.38
N GLU A 86 2.81 3.58 -13.64
CA GLU A 86 2.70 4.57 -14.71
C GLU A 86 1.26 4.93 -15.09
N TYR A 87 0.28 4.12 -14.69
CA TYR A 87 -1.15 4.37 -14.88
C TYR A 87 -1.80 5.06 -13.68
N GLY A 88 -1.05 5.26 -12.60
CA GLY A 88 -1.52 5.87 -11.36
C GLY A 88 -2.27 4.90 -10.42
N ASN A 89 -2.16 3.59 -10.64
CA ASN A 89 -2.65 2.59 -9.70
C ASN A 89 -1.72 2.51 -8.49
N ILE A 90 -2.32 2.25 -7.34
CA ILE A 90 -1.61 2.14 -6.06
C ILE A 90 -1.71 0.70 -5.59
N SER A 91 -0.55 0.09 -5.33
CA SER A 91 -0.44 -1.28 -4.85
C SER A 91 0.49 -1.37 -3.65
N ARG A 92 0.32 -2.43 -2.86
CA ARG A 92 1.27 -2.82 -1.82
C ARG A 92 2.28 -3.78 -2.43
N ALA A 93 3.56 -3.42 -2.38
CA ALA A 93 4.60 -4.19 -3.05
C ALA A 93 5.90 -4.23 -2.24
N ARG A 94 6.76 -5.19 -2.56
CA ARG A 94 8.17 -5.21 -2.14
C ARG A 94 9.04 -5.09 -3.37
N TYR A 95 10.17 -4.41 -3.24
CA TYR A 95 11.23 -4.53 -4.23
C TYR A 95 12.00 -5.80 -3.90
N MET A 96 12.14 -6.71 -4.86
CA MET A 96 12.74 -8.02 -4.69
C MET A 96 14.10 -8.06 -5.37
N HIS A 97 15.02 -8.85 -4.81
CA HIS A 97 16.32 -9.15 -5.41
C HIS A 97 16.57 -10.66 -5.32
N ASP A 98 16.18 -11.39 -6.35
CA ASP A 98 16.38 -12.83 -6.42
C ASP A 98 17.70 -13.15 -7.11
N VAL A 99 18.51 -13.99 -6.46
CA VAL A 99 19.80 -14.46 -6.98
C VAL A 99 19.75 -15.98 -7.12
N TYR A 100 19.99 -16.45 -8.34
CA TYR A 100 19.94 -17.87 -8.71
C TYR A 100 21.17 -18.27 -9.54
N GLU A 101 21.32 -19.57 -9.79
CA GLU A 101 22.46 -20.07 -10.57
C GLU A 101 22.42 -19.50 -12.00
N GLY A 102 23.38 -18.63 -12.32
CA GLY A 102 23.50 -18.01 -13.65
C GLY A 102 22.88 -16.63 -13.81
N GLY A 103 22.34 -16.00 -12.76
CA GLY A 103 21.84 -14.62 -12.86
C GLY A 103 21.22 -14.04 -11.59
N GLU A 104 20.78 -12.80 -11.72
CA GLU A 104 19.95 -12.11 -10.73
C GLU A 104 18.75 -11.44 -11.40
N ALA A 105 17.63 -11.37 -10.69
CA ALA A 105 16.44 -10.63 -11.08
C ALA A 105 16.10 -9.60 -10.00
N LYS A 106 15.74 -8.39 -10.42
CA LYS A 106 15.24 -7.35 -9.54
C LYS A 106 13.95 -6.80 -10.10
N TYR A 107 12.90 -6.83 -9.29
CA TYR A 107 11.55 -6.54 -9.73
C TYR A 107 10.67 -6.08 -8.57
N TRP A 108 9.56 -5.45 -8.89
CA TRP A 108 8.53 -5.16 -7.89
C TRP A 108 7.56 -6.32 -7.80
N SER A 109 7.28 -6.78 -6.59
CA SER A 109 6.30 -7.83 -6.34
C SER A 109 5.14 -7.28 -5.52
N GLU A 110 3.93 -7.29 -6.08
CA GLU A 110 2.71 -7.06 -5.33
C GLU A 110 2.45 -8.24 -4.39
N PHE A 111 1.87 -7.95 -3.23
CA PHE A 111 1.38 -8.97 -2.31
C PHE A 111 0.06 -8.54 -1.68
N THR A 112 -0.73 -9.53 -1.26
CA THR A 112 -2.03 -9.29 -0.61
C THR A 112 -2.07 -9.93 0.77
N PHE A 113 -2.97 -9.46 1.65
CA PHE A 113 -3.24 -10.15 2.90
C PHE A 113 -4.53 -10.97 2.79
N SER A 114 -4.46 -12.22 3.25
CA SER A 114 -5.63 -13.02 3.54
C SER A 114 -6.50 -12.35 4.61
N LYS A 115 -7.76 -12.78 4.72
CA LYS A 115 -8.69 -12.33 5.77
C LYS A 115 -8.18 -12.54 7.20
N ASN A 116 -7.20 -13.42 7.38
CA ASN A 116 -6.60 -13.74 8.68
C ASN A 116 -5.29 -12.98 8.94
N GLY A 117 -4.92 -12.04 8.06
CA GLY A 117 -3.71 -11.23 8.20
C GLY A 117 -2.43 -11.92 7.75
N PHE A 118 -2.51 -13.11 7.14
CA PHE A 118 -1.34 -13.74 6.51
C PHE A 118 -1.08 -13.13 5.14
N GLU A 119 0.16 -12.74 4.89
CA GLU A 119 0.67 -12.38 3.56
C GLU A 119 0.48 -13.58 2.62
N ASN A 120 -0.12 -13.31 1.46
CA ASN A 120 -0.41 -14.26 0.40
C ASN A 120 0.46 -13.97 -0.81
N GLU A 121 0.31 -14.82 -1.83
CA GLU A 121 0.92 -14.79 -3.16
C GLU A 121 1.56 -13.47 -3.60
N HIS A 122 2.84 -13.60 -3.96
CA HIS A 122 3.68 -12.57 -4.54
C HIS A 122 3.54 -12.62 -6.06
N TYR A 123 3.10 -11.52 -6.66
CA TYR A 123 2.97 -11.37 -8.11
C TYR A 123 3.93 -10.29 -8.60
N GLU A 124 4.78 -10.63 -9.58
CA GLU A 124 5.60 -9.64 -10.26
C GLU A 124 4.70 -8.59 -10.94
N ILE A 125 4.95 -7.32 -10.62
CA ILE A 125 4.30 -6.18 -11.26
C ILE A 125 5.04 -5.92 -12.57
N ASN A 126 4.34 -6.09 -13.68
CA ASN A 126 4.90 -5.88 -15.01
C ASN A 126 4.89 -4.40 -15.41
N GLU A 127 3.98 -3.63 -14.83
CA GLU A 127 3.84 -2.20 -15.02
C GLU A 127 5.02 -1.43 -14.43
N LYS A 128 5.39 -0.33 -15.10
CA LYS A 128 6.49 0.50 -14.61
C LYS A 128 6.09 1.24 -13.33
N ILE A 129 6.78 0.96 -12.23
CA ILE A 129 6.65 1.76 -10.99
C ILE A 129 7.34 3.12 -11.16
N ILE A 130 6.62 4.19 -10.86
CA ILE A 130 7.10 5.58 -10.95
C ILE A 130 7.50 6.10 -9.58
N PHE A 131 6.68 5.84 -8.56
CA PHE A 131 6.93 6.31 -7.21
C PHE A 131 6.79 5.18 -6.20
N TRP A 132 7.53 5.28 -5.10
CA TRP A 132 7.33 4.40 -3.95
C TRP A 132 7.54 5.15 -2.64
N LEU A 133 7.03 4.58 -1.55
CA LEU A 133 7.36 4.97 -0.19
C LEU A 133 7.35 3.73 0.71
N PRO A 134 8.17 3.71 1.79
CA PRO A 134 8.11 2.64 2.77
C PRO A 134 6.77 2.70 3.52
N LEU A 135 6.07 1.57 3.62
CA LEU A 135 4.94 1.45 4.52
C LEU A 135 5.43 1.30 5.96
N PRO A 136 4.69 1.81 6.96
CA PRO A 136 5.04 1.61 8.35
C PRO A 136 5.07 0.10 8.65
N ASP A 137 6.18 -0.34 9.24
CA ASP A 137 6.41 -1.73 9.56
C ASP A 137 5.31 -2.23 10.51
N SER A 138 4.43 -3.13 10.03
CA SER A 138 3.39 -3.73 10.88
C SER A 138 3.99 -4.53 12.06
N SER A 139 5.28 -4.86 11.96
CA SER A 139 6.09 -5.49 13.02
C SER A 139 6.45 -4.55 14.17
N LEU A 140 6.37 -3.22 14.00
CA LEU A 140 6.58 -2.23 15.06
C LEU A 140 5.28 -1.81 15.77
N THR A 141 4.11 -2.15 15.22
CA THR A 141 2.85 -2.11 15.98
C THR A 141 2.68 -3.39 16.81
N GLY A 142 3.65 -3.65 17.68
CA GLY A 142 3.45 -4.40 18.92
C GLY A 142 2.52 -3.69 19.91
N ALA A 143 1.65 -2.79 19.44
CA ALA A 143 0.54 -2.27 20.21
C ALA A 143 -0.64 -3.23 20.09
N LYS A 144 -0.55 -4.35 20.82
CA LYS A 144 -1.73 -4.78 21.57
C LYS A 144 -2.08 -3.63 22.52
N LEU A 145 -3.02 -2.77 22.14
CA LEU A 145 -3.91 -2.05 23.05
C LEU A 145 -5.25 -1.80 22.35
#